data_AF-A0A2T0WD38-F1
#
_entry.id   AF-A0A2T0WD38-F1
#
_cell.length_a   1.000
_cell.length_b   1.000
_cell.length_c   1.000
_cell.angle_alpha   90.00
_cell.angle_beta   90.00
_cell.angle_gamma   90.00
#
_symmetry.space_group_name_H-M   'P 1'
#
loop_
_entity.id
_entity.type
_entity.pdbx_description
1 polymer ?
#
loop_
_entity_poly.entity_id
_entity_poly.type
_entity_poly.pdbx_seq_one_letter_code
_entity_poly.pdbx_strand_id
1 'polypeptide(L)' 'MEKIWVGAGHRIDYANNFQLGVLLPIMRIGYVYELPMSRSFLLPNTTHEFLAVIPLFRDNNPRARNKMMIW' A
#
# COMPACT_ATOMS: atom_id res chain seq x y z
N MET A 1 9.71 -14.38 0.05
CA MET A 1 10.09 -13.38 1.06
C MET A 1 8.90 -12.46 1.22
N GLU A 2 8.20 -12.58 2.34
CA GLU A 2 7.10 -11.70 2.69
C GLU A 2 7.66 -10.30 2.91
N LYS A 3 7.02 -9.28 2.33
CA LYS A 3 7.41 -7.89 2.52
C LYS A 3 6.26 -7.15 3.18
N ILE A 4 6.56 -6.41 4.24
CA ILE A 4 5.60 -5.50 4.87
C ILE A 4 5.82 -4.13 4.24
N TRP A 5 4.73 -3.47 3.83
CA TRP A 5 4.73 -2.06 3.49
C TRP A 5 4.11 -1.29 4.67
N VAL A 6 4.76 -0.21 5.04
CA VAL A 6 4.22 0.78 5.97
C VAL A 6 4.39 2.14 5.31
N GLY A 7 3.35 2.95 5.34
CA GLY A 7 3.35 4.29 4.78
C GLY A 7 2.53 5.23 5.66
N ALA A 8 2.93 6.49 5.70
CA ALA A 8 2.12 7.55 6.25
C ALA A 8 2.20 8.75 5.30
N GLY A 9 1.09 9.45 5.13
CA GLY A 9 0.97 10.60 4.25
C GLY A 9 0.14 11.68 4.91
N HIS A 10 0.52 12.93 4.69
CA HIS A 10 -0.22 14.09 5.14
C HIS A 10 -0.69 14.87 3.91
N ARG A 11 -2.00 14.95 3.71
CA ARG A 11 -2.60 15.83 2.70
C ARG A 11 -3.01 17.13 3.39
N ILE A 12 -2.24 18.19 3.17
CA ILE A 12 -2.37 19.50 3.84
C ILE A 12 -3.81 20.02 3.88
N ASP A 13 -4.56 19.84 2.79
CA ASP A 13 -5.91 20.38 2.66
C ASP A 13 -7.04 19.38 3.05
N TYR A 14 -6.71 18.12 3.38
CA TYR A 14 -7.71 17.04 3.44
C TYR A 14 -7.61 16.12 4.66
N ALA A 15 -6.54 15.33 4.78
CA ALA A 15 -6.49 14.23 5.74
C ALA A 15 -5.07 13.73 6.01
N ASN A 16 -4.87 13.11 7.17
CA ASN A 16 -3.72 12.25 7.42
C ASN A 16 -4.09 10.83 7.00
N ASN A 17 -3.19 10.14 6.31
CA ASN A 17 -3.40 8.79 5.81
C ASN A 17 -2.29 7.90 6.37
N PHE A 18 -2.68 6.78 6.97
CA PHE A 18 -1.79 5.72 7.41
C PHE A 18 -2.06 4.47 6.59
N GLN A 19 -1.00 3.84 6.09
CA GLN A 19 -1.08 2.69 5.19
C GLN A 19 -0.24 1.55 5.77
N LEU A 20 -0.83 0.37 5.84
CA LEU A 20 -0.18 -0.85 6.27
C LEU A 20 -0.51 -1.94 5.26
N GLY A 21 0.45 -2.75 4.86
CA GLY A 21 0.20 -3.82 3.92
C GLY A 21 1.21 -4.94 4.00
N VAL A 22 0.80 -6.10 3.52
CA VAL A 22 1.64 -7.29 3.40
C VAL A 22 1.61 -7.73 1.95
N LEU A 23 2.80 -7.87 1.36
CA LEU A 23 3.00 -8.46 0.06
C LEU A 23 3.32 -9.95 0.24
N LEU A 24 2.35 -10.78 -0.11
CA LEU A 24 2.49 -12.22 -0.22
C LEU A 24 2.92 -12.59 -1.66
N PRO A 25 3.49 -13.78 -1.89
CA PRO A 25 3.90 -14.20 -3.23
C PRO A 25 2.74 -14.27 -4.25
N ILE A 26 1.51 -14.47 -3.76
CA ILE A 26 0.31 -14.69 -4.59
C ILE A 26 -0.70 -13.55 -4.52
N MET A 27 -0.60 -12.65 -3.53
CA MET A 27 -1.58 -11.59 -3.32
C MET A 27 -0.97 -10.45 -2.50
N ARG A 28 -1.57 -9.26 -2.56
CA ARG A 28 -1.19 -8.12 -1.71
C ARG A 28 -2.39 -7.71 -0.90
N ILE A 29 -2.21 -7.57 0.40
CA ILE A 29 -3.25 -7.10 1.31
C ILE A 29 -2.79 -5.76 1.87
N GLY A 30 -3.68 -4.78 1.86
CA GLY A 30 -3.45 -3.43 2.36
C GLY A 30 -4.59 -2.98 3.24
N TYR A 31 -4.28 -2.11 4.18
CA TYR A 31 -5.20 -1.44 5.07
C TYR A 31 -4.79 0.02 5.13
N VAL A 32 -5.75 0.91 4.92
CA VAL A 32 -5.54 2.35 4.92
C VAL A 32 -6.50 2.97 5.94
N TYR A 33 -5.95 3.82 6.78
CA TYR A 33 -6.68 4.55 7.80
C TYR A 33 -6.53 6.04 7.54
N GLU A 34 -7.64 6.70 7.22
CA GLU A 34 -7.66 8.14 6.97
C GLU A 34 -8.30 8.89 8.12
N LEU A 35 -7.55 9.84 8.68
CA LEU A 35 -7.99 10.80 9.69
C LEU A 35 -8.30 12.13 9.01
N PRO A 36 -9.58 12.56 8.94
CA PRO A 36 -9.94 13.83 8.36
C PRO A 36 -9.36 15.00 9.17
N MET A 37 -8.90 16.04 8.48
CA MET A 37 -8.49 17.28 9.12
C MET A 37 -9.65 18.28 9.15
N SER A 38 -9.73 19.05 10.24
CA SER A 38 -10.84 19.95 10.63
C SER A 38 -11.38 20.90 9.54
N ARG A 39 -10.63 21.11 8.44
CA ARG A 39 -10.97 22.03 7.35
C ARG A 39 -11.60 21.36 6.12
N SER A 40 -11.64 20.03 6.05
CA SER A 40 -12.12 19.30 4.87
C SER A 40 -13.29 18.39 5.22
N PHE A 41 -14.50 18.90 5.05
CA PHE A 41 -15.76 18.28 5.46
C PHE A 41 -16.35 17.35 4.39
N LEU A 42 -15.53 16.47 3.80
CA LEU A 42 -16.00 15.53 2.76
C LEU A 42 -16.67 14.27 3.34
N LEU A 43 -16.12 13.73 4.44
CA LEU A 43 -16.77 12.75 5.31
C LEU A 43 -16.37 13.06 6.76
N PRO A 44 -17.34 13.29 7.68
CA PRO A 44 -17.05 13.68 9.06
C PRO A 44 -16.44 12.58 9.93
N ASN A 45 -16.25 11.37 9.38
CA ASN A 45 -15.81 10.20 10.13
C ASN A 45 -14.55 9.60 9.51
N THR A 46 -13.80 8.87 10.33
CA THR A 46 -12.56 8.19 9.92
C THR A 46 -12.87 7.10 8.89
N THR A 47 -12.12 7.09 7.78
CA THR A 47 -12.31 6.08 6.73
C THR A 47 -11.35 4.93 6.94
N HIS A 48 -11.90 3.71 6.90
CA HIS A 48 -11.16 2.46 6.95
C HIS A 48 -11.26 1.80 5.58
N GLU A 49 -10.17 1.78 4.82
CA GLU A 49 -10.14 1.11 3.52
C GLU A 49 -9.35 -0.19 3.60
N PHE A 50 -9.97 -1.27 3.14
CA PHE A 50 -9.34 -2.56 3.01
C PHE A 50 -9.07 -2.87 1.53
N LEU A 51 -7.83 -3.20 1.21
CA LEU A 51 -7.37 -3.47 -0.15
C LEU A 51 -6.89 -4.93 -0.24
N ALA A 52 -7.45 -5.69 -1.17
CA ALA A 52 -6.95 -7.01 -1.53
C ALA A 52 -6.70 -7.06 -3.04
N VAL A 53 -5.45 -7.31 -3.43
CA VAL A 53 -5.03 -7.40 -4.82
C VAL A 53 -4.63 -8.83 -5.12
N ILE A 54 -5.43 -9.50 -5.97
CA ILE A 54 -5.18 -10.86 -6.43
C ILE A 54 -4.81 -10.79 -7.92
N PRO A 55 -3.53 -10.93 -8.28
CA PRO A 55 -3.12 -11.03 -9.68
C PRO A 55 -3.65 -12.33 -10.29
N LEU A 56 -4.43 -12.23 -11.37
CA LEU A 56 -4.97 -13.39 -12.11
C LEU A 56 -3.92 -14.11 -12.95
N PHE A 57 -2.87 -13.40 -13.36
CA PHE A 57 -1.76 -13.94 -14.14
C PHE A 57 -0.46 -13.82 -13.34
N ARG A 58 0.34 -14.89 -13.35
CA ARG A 58 1.60 -14.95 -12.61
C ARG A 58 2.60 -13.99 -13.24
N ASP A 59 3.16 -13.12 -12.41
CA ASP A 59 4.19 -12.17 -12.82
C ASP A 59 5.40 -12.95 -13.35
N ASN A 60 5.69 -12.77 -14.65
CA ASN A 60 6.86 -13.36 -15.30
C ASN A 60 8.07 -12.59 -14.77
N ASN A 61 8.66 -13.05 -13.67
CA ASN A 61 9.73 -12.34 -12.99
C ASN A 61 11.11 -12.76 -13.55
N PRO A 62 11.74 -12.02 -14.48
CA PRO A 62 13.08 -12.32 -14.98
C PRO A 62 14.19 -12.06 -13.93
N ARG A 63 13.88 -11.50 -12.75
CA ARG A 63 14.90 -11.11 -11.75
C ARG A 63 15.64 -12.28 -11.10
N ALA A 64 15.24 -13.52 -11.35
CA ALA A 64 16.02 -14.70 -10.94
C ALA A 64 17.26 -14.95 -11.83
N ARG A 65 17.35 -14.37 -13.04
CA ARG A 65 18.33 -14.81 -14.04
C ARG A 65 19.58 -13.94 -14.21
N ASN A 66 19.66 -12.72 -13.67
CA ASN A 66 20.87 -11.91 -13.89
C ASN A 66 21.16 -10.91 -12.76
N LYS A 67 21.70 -11.41 -11.64
CA LYS A 67 22.70 -10.64 -10.89
C LYS A 67 24.05 -10.82 -11.60
N MET A 68 24.22 -10.19 -12.77
CA MET A 68 25.57 -9.93 -13.27
C MET A 68 26.08 -8.71 -12.53
N MET A 69 26.86 -8.96 -11.47
CA MET A 69 27.74 -7.95 -10.90
C MET A 69 28.83 -7.69 -11.93
N ILE A 70 28.86 -6.47 -12.45
CA ILE A 70 30.07 -5.93 -13.08
C ILE A 70 30.72 -5.08 -12.00
N TRP A 71 31.95 -5.47 -11.67
CA TRP A 71 32.87 -4.77 -10.78
C TRP A 71 33.55 -3.64 -11.56
#